data_AF-A0A3A9Z0N4-F1
#
_entry.id   AF-A0A3A9Z0N4-F1
#
_cell.length_a   1.000
_cell.length_b   1.000
_cell.length_c   1.000
_cell.angle_alpha   90.00
_cell.angle_beta   90.00
_cell.angle_gamma   90.00
#
_symmetry.space_group_name_H-M   'P 1'
#
loop_
_entity.id
_entity.type
_entity.pdbx_description
1 polymer ?
#
loop_
_entity_poly.entity_id
_entity_poly.type
_entity_poly.pdbx_seq_one_letter_code
_entity_poly.pdbx_strand_id
1 'polypeptide(L)'
;MCPERAEDGHMGVPARLMVALSLLAGGVDAVAFLTLDHVFVANQTGNGVLLGLGAASRFLPGDAGVGLTGPLASLAGFCAGGLAAAGLSRRAPLRALLWLEAALLGLAGALAWAPAPWCAAALAAAMGAQTVFATRVGIKGVTTTVVTSTLATLFLRLLVPGAGAGRDREAVALLLAVWLAYLAGVLAGTSAVLPAL
;
A
#
# COMPACT_ATOMS: atom_id res chain seq x y z
N MET A 1 37.15 -26.46 8.52
CA MET A 1 36.47 -26.29 7.21
C MET A 1 35.40 -25.21 7.35
N CYS A 2 35.57 -24.11 6.63
CA CYS A 2 34.52 -23.18 6.19
C CYS A 2 34.91 -22.92 4.72
N PRO A 3 33.99 -22.83 3.73
CA PRO A 3 32.75 -22.05 3.84
C PRO A 3 31.52 -22.57 3.08
N GLU A 4 30.33 -22.16 3.53
CA GLU A 4 29.20 -21.93 2.64
C GLU A 4 28.73 -20.50 2.91
N ARG A 5 29.21 -19.56 2.08
CA ARG A 5 28.57 -18.25 1.94
C ARG A 5 27.26 -18.52 1.22
N ALA A 6 26.17 -18.59 1.97
CA ALA A 6 24.85 -18.44 1.40
C ALA A 6 24.82 -17.07 0.72
N GLU A 7 24.61 -17.07 -0.58
CA GLU A 7 24.47 -15.88 -1.40
C GLU A 7 23.24 -15.12 -0.92
N ASP A 8 23.46 -14.10 -0.09
CA ASP A 8 22.47 -13.11 0.27
C ASP A 8 22.18 -12.24 -0.97
N GLY A 9 21.42 -12.83 -1.90
CA GLY A 9 20.76 -12.14 -3.00
C GLY A 9 19.72 -11.17 -2.44
N HIS A 10 20.18 -10.08 -1.82
CA HIS A 10 19.39 -8.89 -1.63
C HIS A 10 19.05 -8.40 -3.04
N MET A 11 17.90 -8.79 -3.58
CA MET A 11 17.24 -8.02 -4.62
C MET A 11 16.91 -6.66 -4.00
N GLY A 12 17.92 -5.80 -3.97
CA GLY A 12 17.84 -4.45 -3.44
C GLY A 12 16.96 -3.65 -4.38
N VAL A 13 15.66 -3.64 -4.08
CA VAL A 13 14.77 -2.60 -4.61
C VAL A 13 15.49 -1.27 -4.35
N PRO A 14 15.80 -0.48 -5.39
CA PRO A 14 16.60 0.73 -5.21
C PRO A 14 15.94 1.62 -4.15
N ALA A 15 16.72 2.09 -3.17
CA ALA A 15 16.22 2.95 -2.09
C ALA A 15 15.33 4.11 -2.60
N ARG A 16 15.71 4.69 -3.75
CA ARG A 16 14.95 5.75 -4.45
C ARG A 16 13.55 5.29 -4.89
N LEU A 17 13.43 4.06 -5.36
CA LEU A 17 12.16 3.48 -5.78
C LEU A 17 11.24 3.26 -4.57
N MET A 18 11.77 2.79 -3.44
CA MET A 18 10.98 2.66 -2.20
C MET A 18 10.44 4.00 -1.73
N VAL A 19 11.29 5.03 -1.68
CA VAL A 19 10.90 6.40 -1.32
C VAL A 19 9.82 6.93 -2.27
N ALA A 20 9.99 6.73 -3.59
CA ALA A 20 9.01 7.16 -4.59
C ALA A 20 7.67 6.43 -4.44
N LEU A 21 7.67 5.12 -4.27
CA LEU A 21 6.45 4.32 -4.07
C LEU A 21 5.72 4.72 -2.78
N SER A 22 6.45 5.02 -1.71
CA SER A 22 5.84 5.48 -0.45
C SER A 22 5.21 6.87 -0.57
N LEU A 23 5.86 7.78 -1.30
CA LEU A 23 5.28 9.08 -1.63
C LEU A 23 4.00 8.93 -2.44
N LEU A 24 4.02 8.10 -3.49
CA LEU A 24 2.83 7.84 -4.30
C LEU A 24 1.71 7.20 -3.49
N ALA A 25 2.02 6.22 -2.63
CA ALA A 25 1.04 5.58 -1.76
C ALA A 25 0.33 6.60 -0.84
N GLY A 26 1.10 7.47 -0.17
CA GLY A 26 0.53 8.50 0.70
C GLY A 26 -0.34 9.52 -0.07
N GLY A 27 0.11 9.93 -1.25
CA GLY A 27 -0.66 10.85 -2.10
C GLY A 27 -1.96 10.24 -2.62
N VAL A 28 -1.90 9.02 -3.15
CA VAL A 28 -3.08 8.30 -3.65
C VAL A 28 -4.09 8.04 -2.53
N ASP A 29 -3.62 7.67 -1.33
CA ASP A 29 -4.49 7.46 -0.18
C ASP A 29 -5.16 8.75 0.29
N ALA A 30 -4.46 9.89 0.29
CA ALA A 30 -5.07 11.17 0.62
C ALA A 30 -6.14 11.58 -0.39
N VAL A 31 -5.84 11.45 -1.69
CA VAL A 31 -6.81 11.74 -2.76
C VAL A 31 -8.02 10.82 -2.65
N ALA A 32 -7.80 9.51 -2.53
CA ALA A 32 -8.88 8.54 -2.42
C ALA A 32 -9.74 8.75 -1.17
N PHE A 33 -9.14 9.10 -0.04
CA PHE A 33 -9.89 9.38 1.17
C PHE A 33 -10.82 10.60 1.00
N LEU A 34 -10.33 11.65 0.33
CA LEU A 34 -11.08 12.88 0.12
C LEU A 34 -12.11 12.79 -1.01
N THR A 35 -11.85 12.01 -2.06
CA THR A 35 -12.70 12.01 -3.27
C THR A 35 -13.41 10.69 -3.56
N LEU A 36 -13.00 9.57 -2.94
CA LEU A 36 -13.48 8.23 -3.25
C LEU A 36 -14.20 7.55 -2.06
N ASP A 37 -15.09 8.29 -1.38
CA ASP A 37 -15.93 7.77 -0.29
C ASP A 37 -15.14 7.27 0.93
N HIS A 38 -14.15 8.07 1.37
CA HIS A 38 -13.37 7.84 2.59
C HIS A 38 -12.69 6.46 2.62
N VAL A 39 -11.80 6.19 1.65
CA VAL A 39 -11.06 4.92 1.56
C VAL A 39 -9.56 5.12 1.48
N PHE A 40 -8.82 4.10 1.90
CA PHE A 40 -7.36 4.00 1.73
C PHE A 40 -7.03 2.85 0.79
N VAL A 41 -6.57 3.16 -0.41
CA VAL A 41 -6.28 2.14 -1.43
C VAL A 41 -5.02 1.34 -1.06
N ALA A 42 -3.98 2.02 -0.55
CA ALA A 42 -2.73 1.40 -0.13
C ALA A 42 -2.76 0.88 1.31
N ASN A 43 -3.61 1.45 2.18
CA ASN A 43 -3.71 1.07 3.60
C ASN A 43 -5.02 0.34 3.96
N GLN A 44 -5.17 -0.89 3.47
CA GLN A 44 -6.40 -1.68 3.59
C GLN A 44 -6.85 -2.01 5.02
N THR A 45 -5.92 -2.03 5.99
CA THR A 45 -6.27 -2.18 7.42
C THR A 45 -7.10 -1.00 7.93
N GLY A 46 -6.86 0.21 7.40
CA GLY A 46 -7.67 1.40 7.67
C GLY A 46 -9.11 1.25 7.16
N ASN A 47 -9.32 0.63 6.00
CA ASN A 47 -10.66 0.37 5.46
C ASN A 47 -11.48 -0.56 6.36
N GLY A 48 -10.83 -1.51 7.06
CA GLY A 48 -11.52 -2.34 8.06
C GLY A 48 -12.09 -1.53 9.21
N VAL A 49 -11.35 -0.52 9.69
CA VAL A 49 -11.81 0.40 10.74
C VAL A 49 -12.96 1.28 10.22
N LEU A 50 -12.81 1.85 9.03
CA LEU A 50 -13.84 2.69 8.39
C LEU A 50 -15.14 1.91 8.17
N LEU A 51 -15.03 0.64 7.74
CA LEU A 51 -16.16 -0.25 7.60
C LEU A 51 -16.87 -0.50 8.94
N GLY A 52 -16.09 -0.74 10.01
CA GLY A 52 -16.62 -0.93 11.35
C GLY A 52 -17.33 0.31 11.89
N LEU A 53 -16.77 1.50 11.66
CA LEU A 53 -17.39 2.78 12.00
C LEU A 53 -18.71 2.99 11.26
N GLY A 54 -18.73 2.84 9.93
CA GLY A 54 -19.95 2.97 9.13
C GLY A 54 -21.02 1.95 9.51
N ALA A 55 -20.63 0.72 9.87
CA ALA A 55 -21.54 -0.28 10.39
C ALA A 55 -22.10 0.08 11.78
N ALA A 56 -21.25 0.58 12.67
CA ALA A 56 -21.65 1.00 14.01
C ALA A 56 -22.65 2.15 13.98
N SER A 57 -22.47 3.13 13.08
CA SER A 57 -23.42 4.25 12.87
C SER A 57 -24.81 3.79 12.38
N ARG A 58 -24.99 2.52 12.01
CA ARG A 58 -26.31 1.94 11.71
C ARG A 58 -27.09 1.52 12.96
N PHE A 59 -26.40 1.27 14.06
CA PHE A 59 -26.98 0.69 15.28
C PHE A 59 -26.78 1.57 16.53
N LEU A 60 -25.82 2.49 16.51
CA LEU A 60 -25.55 3.43 17.60
C LEU A 60 -26.04 4.85 17.25
N PRO A 61 -26.36 5.68 18.25
CA PRO A 61 -26.60 7.10 18.05
C PRO A 61 -25.35 7.83 17.57
N GLY A 62 -25.50 8.70 16.57
CA GLY A 62 -24.42 9.51 16.01
C GLY A 62 -23.91 9.00 14.65
N ASP A 63 -23.47 9.93 13.81
CA ASP A 63 -22.91 9.65 12.49
C ASP A 63 -21.40 9.86 12.51
N ALA A 64 -20.64 8.82 12.16
CA ALA A 64 -19.18 8.90 12.04
C ALA A 64 -18.75 9.69 10.79
N GLY A 65 -19.68 10.03 9.89
CA GLY A 65 -19.39 10.70 8.63
C GLY A 65 -18.72 9.78 7.59
N VAL A 66 -18.78 8.46 7.82
CA VAL A 66 -18.11 7.45 6.98
C VAL A 66 -19.13 6.42 6.49
N GLY A 67 -19.21 6.27 5.17
CA GLY A 67 -20.07 5.29 4.51
C GLY A 67 -19.53 3.86 4.57
N LEU A 68 -20.41 2.88 4.30
CA LEU A 68 -20.03 1.46 4.18
C LEU A 68 -19.51 1.10 2.77
N THR A 69 -20.00 1.82 1.76
CA THR A 69 -19.86 1.46 0.34
C THR A 69 -18.43 1.52 -0.16
N GLY A 70 -17.74 2.63 0.06
CA GLY A 70 -16.33 2.81 -0.31
C GLY A 70 -15.44 1.75 0.34
N PRO A 71 -15.41 1.62 1.68
CA PRO A 71 -14.56 0.64 2.36
C PRO A 71 -14.84 -0.81 1.95
N LEU A 72 -16.11 -1.19 1.76
CA LEU A 72 -16.48 -2.52 1.23
C LEU A 72 -15.95 -2.72 -0.19
N ALA A 73 -16.15 -1.75 -1.08
CA ALA A 73 -15.71 -1.84 -2.46
C ALA A 73 -14.17 -1.91 -2.57
N SER A 74 -13.45 -1.13 -1.75
CA SER A 74 -12.00 -1.17 -1.64
C SER A 74 -11.50 -2.55 -1.18
N LEU A 75 -12.06 -3.09 -0.09
CA LEU A 75 -11.70 -4.42 0.42
C LEU A 75 -12.00 -5.53 -0.59
N ALA A 76 -13.18 -5.48 -1.22
CA ALA A 76 -13.57 -6.44 -2.24
C ALA A 76 -12.64 -6.37 -3.47
N GLY A 77 -12.32 -5.16 -3.93
CA GLY A 77 -11.38 -4.91 -5.01
C GLY A 77 -10.00 -5.46 -4.71
N PHE A 78 -9.44 -5.11 -3.54
CA PHE A 78 -8.14 -5.61 -3.09
C PHE A 78 -8.07 -7.14 -3.06
N CYS A 79 -9.08 -7.78 -2.47
CA CYS A 79 -9.18 -9.24 -2.44
C CYS A 79 -9.27 -9.82 -3.85
N ALA A 80 -10.11 -9.26 -4.73
CA ALA A 80 -10.26 -9.73 -6.11
C ALA A 80 -8.96 -9.63 -6.90
N GLY A 81 -8.28 -8.49 -6.84
CA GLY A 81 -6.99 -8.28 -7.50
C GLY A 81 -5.88 -9.18 -6.96
N GLY A 82 -5.81 -9.34 -5.63
CA GLY A 82 -4.88 -10.26 -4.98
C GLY A 82 -5.13 -11.72 -5.36
N LEU A 83 -6.38 -12.18 -5.34
CA LEU A 83 -6.73 -13.55 -5.75
C LEU A 83 -6.42 -13.79 -7.24
N ALA A 84 -6.71 -12.83 -8.11
CA ALA A 84 -6.39 -12.89 -9.53
C ALA A 84 -4.87 -12.98 -9.75
N ALA A 85 -4.09 -12.12 -9.10
CA ALA A 85 -2.63 -12.14 -9.18
C ALA A 85 -2.04 -13.43 -8.61
N ALA A 86 -2.57 -13.93 -7.50
CA ALA A 86 -2.14 -15.18 -6.90
C ALA A 86 -2.38 -16.37 -7.85
N GLY A 87 -3.57 -16.46 -8.42
CA GLY A 87 -3.92 -17.47 -9.43
C GLY A 87 -3.05 -17.37 -10.68
N LEU A 88 -2.82 -16.15 -11.19
CA LEU A 88 -1.97 -15.89 -12.34
C LEU A 88 -0.51 -16.27 -12.06
N SER A 89 0.00 -15.96 -10.86
CA SER A 89 1.39 -16.24 -10.46
C SER A 89 1.75 -17.73 -10.38
N ARG A 90 0.74 -18.61 -10.38
CA ARG A 90 0.91 -20.06 -10.43
C ARG A 90 1.12 -20.58 -11.86
N ARG A 91 0.65 -19.85 -12.86
CA ARG A 91 0.54 -20.32 -14.26
C ARG A 91 1.30 -19.46 -15.26
N ALA A 92 1.69 -18.24 -14.86
CA ALA A 92 2.30 -17.25 -15.72
C ALA A 92 3.58 -16.67 -15.09
N PRO A 93 4.52 -16.15 -15.92
CA PRO A 93 5.72 -15.50 -15.43
C PRO A 93 5.39 -14.21 -14.66
N LEU A 94 6.29 -13.76 -13.79
CA LEU A 94 6.11 -12.54 -12.97
C LEU A 94 5.78 -11.29 -13.80
N ARG A 95 6.28 -11.18 -15.03
CA ARG A 95 5.93 -10.09 -15.96
C ARG A 95 4.43 -10.00 -16.26
N ALA A 96 3.69 -11.12 -16.19
CA ALA A 96 2.25 -11.12 -16.38
C ALA A 96 1.50 -10.41 -15.24
N LEU A 97 2.06 -10.43 -14.01
CA LEU A 97 1.49 -9.69 -12.88
C LEU A 97 1.64 -8.17 -13.09
N LEU A 98 2.76 -7.73 -13.69
CA LEU A 98 2.96 -6.32 -14.04
C LEU A 98 1.94 -5.86 -15.09
N TRP A 99 1.65 -6.70 -16.09
CA TRP A 99 0.60 -6.41 -17.08
C TRP A 99 -0.80 -6.36 -16.45
N LEU A 100 -1.09 -7.27 -15.51
CA LEU A 100 -2.33 -7.26 -14.75
C LEU A 100 -2.48 -5.97 -13.93
N GLU A 101 -1.43 -5.57 -13.21
CA GLU A 101 -1.40 -4.33 -12.45
C GLU A 101 -1.62 -3.10 -13.35
N ALA A 102 -0.89 -3.02 -14.47
CA ALA A 102 -1.06 -1.95 -15.45
C ALA A 102 -2.48 -1.90 -16.02
N ALA A 103 -3.10 -3.04 -16.30
CA ALA A 103 -4.48 -3.11 -16.77
C ALA A 103 -5.48 -2.65 -15.70
N LEU A 104 -5.27 -3.01 -14.43
CA LEU A 104 -6.11 -2.57 -13.31
C LEU A 104 -5.98 -1.06 -13.06
N LEU A 105 -4.77 -0.50 -13.18
CA LEU A 105 -4.55 0.95 -13.12
C LEU A 105 -5.20 1.67 -14.31
N GLY A 106 -5.13 1.10 -15.52
CA GLY A 106 -5.83 1.61 -16.69
C GLY A 106 -7.35 1.61 -16.50
N LEU A 107 -7.89 0.54 -15.90
CA LEU A 107 -9.31 0.44 -15.54
C LEU A 107 -9.70 1.51 -14.51
N ALA A 108 -8.89 1.71 -13.48
CA ALA A 108 -9.11 2.77 -12.50
C ALA A 108 -9.15 4.15 -13.16
N GLY A 109 -8.24 4.44 -14.08
CA GLY A 109 -8.24 5.67 -14.87
C GLY A 109 -9.50 5.84 -15.73
N ALA A 110 -9.97 4.75 -16.35
CA ALA A 110 -11.23 4.77 -17.11
C ALA A 110 -12.46 4.99 -16.21
N LEU A 111 -12.40 4.55 -14.96
CA LEU A 111 -13.44 4.72 -13.95
C LEU A 111 -13.31 6.01 -13.13
N ALA A 112 -12.39 6.92 -13.48
CA ALA A 112 -12.16 8.15 -12.73
C ALA A 112 -13.41 9.03 -12.58
N TRP A 113 -14.33 8.95 -13.55
CA TRP A 113 -15.61 9.68 -13.56
C TRP A 113 -16.82 8.82 -13.20
N ALA A 114 -16.60 7.53 -12.91
CA ALA A 114 -17.63 6.63 -12.42
C ALA A 114 -17.91 6.92 -10.94
N PRO A 115 -18.98 6.37 -10.34
CA PRO A 115 -19.21 6.49 -8.91
C PRO A 115 -17.99 6.02 -8.11
N ALA A 116 -17.61 6.81 -7.11
CA ALA A 116 -16.41 6.64 -6.29
C ALA A 116 -16.06 5.18 -5.90
N PRO A 117 -17.02 4.33 -5.45
CA PRO A 117 -16.71 2.95 -5.07
C PRO A 117 -16.12 2.10 -6.19
N TRP A 118 -16.47 2.35 -7.45
CA TRP A 118 -15.94 1.58 -8.59
C TRP A 118 -14.47 1.91 -8.86
N CYS A 119 -14.13 3.20 -8.85
CA CYS A 119 -12.75 3.66 -8.97
C CYS A 119 -11.90 3.16 -7.80
N ALA A 120 -12.42 3.27 -6.57
CA ALA A 120 -11.79 2.75 -5.37
C ALA A 120 -11.52 1.24 -5.47
N ALA A 121 -12.51 0.44 -5.89
CA ALA A 121 -12.35 -1.00 -6.06
C ALA A 121 -11.28 -1.35 -7.11
N ALA A 122 -11.24 -0.64 -8.24
CA ALA A 122 -10.25 -0.88 -9.29
C ALA A 122 -8.82 -0.53 -8.83
N LEU A 123 -8.65 0.62 -8.17
CA LEU A 123 -7.38 1.01 -7.56
C LEU A 123 -6.95 -0.01 -6.48
N ALA A 124 -7.88 -0.44 -5.64
CA ALA A 124 -7.60 -1.39 -4.56
C ALA A 124 -7.23 -2.76 -5.14
N ALA A 125 -7.86 -3.18 -6.24
CA ALA A 125 -7.49 -4.38 -6.97
C ALA A 125 -6.05 -4.32 -7.50
N ALA A 126 -5.64 -3.17 -8.06
CA ALA A 126 -4.25 -2.98 -8.46
C ALA A 126 -3.28 -3.15 -7.27
N MET A 127 -3.59 -2.54 -6.13
CA MET A 127 -2.79 -2.70 -4.89
C MET A 127 -2.76 -4.14 -4.38
N GLY A 128 -3.88 -4.88 -4.48
CA GLY A 128 -3.94 -6.30 -4.13
C GLY A 128 -3.03 -7.15 -5.03
N ALA A 129 -3.07 -6.90 -6.34
CA ALA A 129 -2.19 -7.57 -7.29
C ALA A 129 -0.71 -7.26 -7.04
N GLN A 130 -0.39 -6.00 -6.80
CA GLN A 130 0.95 -5.53 -6.46
C GLN A 130 1.48 -6.16 -5.16
N THR A 131 0.60 -6.33 -4.15
CA THR A 131 0.93 -6.98 -2.87
C THR A 131 1.37 -8.43 -3.10
N VAL A 132 0.67 -9.17 -3.96
CA VAL A 132 1.07 -10.53 -4.32
C VAL A 132 2.38 -10.55 -5.11
N PHE A 133 2.56 -9.62 -6.06
CA PHE A 133 3.82 -9.49 -6.79
C PHE A 133 5.01 -9.27 -5.84
N ALA A 134 4.90 -8.29 -4.93
CA ALA A 134 5.95 -7.98 -3.95
C ALA A 134 6.28 -9.19 -3.05
N THR A 135 5.25 -9.94 -2.64
CA THR A 135 5.42 -11.18 -1.86
C THR A 135 6.17 -12.24 -2.67
N ARG A 136 5.81 -12.43 -3.95
CA ARG A 136 6.42 -13.46 -4.82
C ARG A 136 7.87 -13.15 -5.19
N VAL A 137 8.22 -11.87 -5.30
CA VAL A 137 9.58 -11.39 -5.57
C VAL A 137 10.44 -11.43 -4.29
N GLY A 138 9.86 -11.72 -3.12
CA GLY A 138 10.61 -11.86 -1.87
C GLY A 138 11.12 -10.52 -1.32
N ILE A 139 10.46 -9.42 -1.67
CA ILE A 139 10.77 -8.10 -1.10
C ILE A 139 10.30 -8.11 0.36
N LYS A 140 11.17 -8.50 1.28
CA LYS A 140 10.90 -8.48 2.73
C LYS A 140 10.52 -7.04 3.14
N GLY A 141 9.24 -6.81 3.43
CA GLY A 141 8.73 -5.57 4.03
C GLY A 141 7.80 -4.70 3.16
N VAL A 142 7.44 -5.11 1.93
CA VAL A 142 6.72 -4.23 0.95
C VAL A 142 5.25 -4.63 0.72
N THR A 143 4.54 -5.13 1.73
CA THR A 143 3.13 -5.48 1.58
C THR A 143 2.28 -4.85 2.66
N THR A 144 1.64 -3.71 2.35
CA THR A 144 0.56 -3.01 3.11
C THR A 144 0.78 -2.75 4.62
N THR A 145 1.93 -3.14 5.15
CA THR A 145 2.44 -2.86 6.49
C THR A 145 3.68 -1.98 6.39
N VAL A 146 4.01 -1.44 5.21
CA VAL A 146 5.28 -0.76 4.96
C VAL A 146 5.52 0.34 5.98
N VAL A 147 4.53 1.16 6.30
CA VAL A 147 4.68 2.24 7.29
C VAL A 147 4.95 1.67 8.69
N THR A 148 4.13 0.73 9.15
CA THR A 148 4.23 0.16 10.51
C THR A 148 5.47 -0.72 10.69
N SER A 149 5.77 -1.58 9.71
CA SER A 149 6.95 -2.45 9.70
C SER A 149 8.23 -1.64 9.51
N THR A 150 8.19 -0.52 8.77
CA THR A 150 9.29 0.45 8.67
C THR A 150 9.60 1.05 10.04
N LEU A 151 8.58 1.51 10.76
CA LEU A 151 8.76 2.04 12.11
C LEU A 151 9.26 0.97 13.10
N ALA A 152 8.68 -0.22 13.08
CA ALA A 152 9.12 -1.32 13.94
C ALA A 152 10.59 -1.70 13.64
N THR A 153 10.96 -1.78 12.36
CA THR A 153 12.34 -2.07 11.94
C THR A 153 13.28 -0.94 12.34
N LEU A 154 12.84 0.31 12.26
CA LEU A 154 13.59 1.48 12.72
C LEU A 154 13.84 1.39 14.24
N PHE A 155 12.81 1.11 15.03
CA PHE A 155 12.96 0.96 16.49
C PHE A 155 13.93 -0.14 16.85
N LEU A 156 13.79 -1.32 16.22
CA LEU A 156 14.71 -2.44 16.44
C LEU A 156 16.16 -2.07 16.12
N ARG A 157 16.40 -1.37 15.00
CA ARG A 157 17.75 -0.92 14.61
C ARG A 157 18.32 0.18 15.51
N LEU A 158 17.48 1.02 16.10
CA LEU A 158 17.91 2.07 17.02
C LEU A 158 18.20 1.55 18.43
N LEU A 159 17.47 0.52 18.88
CA LEU A 159 17.41 0.13 20.30
C LEU A 159 18.00 -1.26 20.60
N VAL A 160 18.12 -2.15 19.60
CA VAL A 160 18.62 -3.52 19.81
C VAL A 160 20.04 -3.66 19.24
N PRO A 161 21.08 -3.73 20.10
CA PRO A 161 22.45 -3.93 19.65
C PRO A 161 22.60 -5.24 18.86
N GLY A 162 23.16 -5.17 17.64
CA GLY A 162 23.36 -6.34 16.78
C GLY A 162 22.14 -6.73 15.92
N ALA A 163 21.03 -5.98 15.97
CA ALA A 163 19.92 -6.11 15.03
C ALA A 163 20.28 -5.53 13.65
N GLY A 164 21.30 -6.08 13.00
CA GLY A 164 21.79 -5.66 11.68
C GLY A 164 23.31 -5.78 11.56
N ALA A 165 23.81 -6.77 10.82
CA ALA A 165 25.22 -6.86 10.47
C ALA A 165 25.53 -5.86 9.33
N GLY A 166 26.01 -4.65 9.66
CA GLY A 166 26.54 -3.65 8.70
C GLY A 166 25.62 -2.45 8.38
N ARG A 167 26.25 -1.25 8.20
CA ARG A 167 25.69 0.06 7.75
C ARG A 167 24.30 0.44 8.30
N ASP A 168 24.07 0.27 9.60
CA ASP A 168 22.80 0.61 10.26
C ASP A 168 22.33 2.06 10.06
N ARG A 169 23.25 3.03 9.96
CA ARG A 169 22.90 4.44 9.72
C ARG A 169 22.17 4.65 8.40
N GLU A 170 22.56 3.94 7.34
CA GLU A 170 21.94 4.09 6.03
C GLU A 170 20.58 3.41 5.96
N ALA A 171 20.43 2.26 6.64
CA ALA A 171 19.14 1.60 6.78
C ALA A 171 18.16 2.47 7.58
N VAL A 172 18.60 3.03 8.71
CA VAL A 172 17.82 3.98 9.52
C VAL A 172 17.42 5.21 8.70
N ALA A 173 18.37 5.81 7.96
CA ALA A 173 18.10 6.97 7.11
C ALA A 173 17.08 6.64 6.00
N LEU A 174 17.16 5.46 5.38
CA LEU A 174 16.21 5.01 4.38
C LEU A 174 14.81 4.82 4.97
N LEU A 175 14.69 4.18 6.13
CA LEU A 175 13.42 3.95 6.81
C LEU A 175 12.74 5.27 7.19
N LEU A 176 13.51 6.22 7.72
CA LEU A 176 13.03 7.58 7.98
C LEU A 176 12.61 8.29 6.68
N ALA A 177 13.40 8.20 5.62
CA ALA A 177 13.09 8.81 4.33
C ALA A 177 11.80 8.24 3.71
N VAL A 178 11.58 6.93 3.80
CA VAL A 178 10.34 6.27 3.37
C VAL A 178 9.13 6.82 4.11
N TRP A 179 9.24 6.98 5.43
CA TRP A 179 8.14 7.49 6.25
C TRP A 179 7.84 8.97 5.97
N LEU A 180 8.88 9.80 5.88
CA LEU A 180 8.75 11.21 5.52
C LEU A 180 8.20 11.39 4.11
N ALA A 181 8.60 10.55 3.16
CA ALA A 181 8.09 10.58 1.80
C ALA A 181 6.60 10.23 1.74
N TYR A 182 6.16 9.24 2.52
CA TYR A 182 4.74 8.94 2.67
C TYR A 182 3.95 10.16 3.18
N LEU A 183 4.41 10.82 4.25
CA LEU A 183 3.76 12.03 4.75
C LEU A 183 3.78 13.18 3.74
N ALA A 184 4.88 13.37 3.03
CA ALA A 184 4.98 14.37 1.96
C ALA A 184 3.97 14.07 0.84
N GLY A 185 3.80 12.80 0.50
CA GLY A 185 2.75 12.32 -0.41
C GLY A 185 1.35 12.73 0.07
N VAL A 186 1.02 12.44 1.32
CA VAL A 186 -0.28 12.83 1.93
C VAL A 186 -0.51 14.33 1.83
N LEU A 187 0.48 15.15 2.19
CA LEU A 187 0.39 16.61 2.12
C LEU A 187 0.19 17.10 0.68
N ALA A 188 0.95 16.54 -0.27
CA ALA A 188 0.84 16.88 -1.69
C ALA A 188 -0.52 16.47 -2.28
N GLY A 189 -0.99 15.26 -2.01
CA GLY A 189 -2.30 14.78 -2.47
C GLY A 189 -3.45 15.61 -1.87
N THR A 190 -3.38 15.90 -0.57
CA THR A 190 -4.37 16.76 0.10
C THR A 190 -4.40 18.15 -0.52
N SER A 191 -3.24 18.82 -0.62
CA SER A 191 -3.16 20.19 -1.17
C SER A 191 -3.59 20.28 -2.64
N ALA A 192 -3.42 19.21 -3.44
CA ALA A 192 -3.85 19.20 -4.84
C ALA A 192 -5.37 19.15 -5.00
N VAL A 193 -6.09 18.52 -4.06
CA VAL A 193 -7.53 18.27 -4.16
C VAL A 193 -8.35 19.21 -3.30
N LEU A 194 -7.84 19.59 -2.13
CA LEU A 194 -8.56 20.39 -1.14
C LEU A 194 -9.14 21.71 -1.69
N PRO A 195 -8.49 22.44 -2.62
CA PRO A 195 -9.08 23.64 -3.21
C PRO A 195 -10.30 23.40 -4.12
N ALA A 196 -10.57 22.15 -4.51
CA ALA A 196 -11.62 21.77 -5.44
C ALA A 196 -12.83 21.08 -4.77
N LEU A 197 -12.81 20.93 -3.44
CA LEU A 197 -13.89 20.38 -2.61
C LEU A 197 -14.70 21.50 -1.95
#